data_AF-A0A249KA58-F1
#
_entry.id   AF-A0A249KA58-F1
#
_cell.length_a   1.000
_cell.length_b   1.000
_cell.length_c   1.000
_cell.angle_alpha   90.00
_cell.angle_beta   90.00
_cell.angle_gamma   90.00
#
_symmetry.space_group_name_H-M   'P 1'
#
loop_
_entity.id
_entity.type
_entity.pdbx_description
1 polymer ?
#
loop_
_entity_poly.entity_id
_entity_poly.type
_entity_poly.pdbx_seq_one_letter_code
_entity_poly.pdbx_strand_id
1 'polypeptide(L)'
;MNQQNNFISCDQVLPNIVLYIDHEILDNQQLNLVEIHFGECQGCRNQMEQENAAITLMRNLLCNALNEEAPQELNHRIHKQTEDLYNQMMQATETQPFTEITYTQTTYTEISADGATQIEITSEIRREFPQE
;
A
#
# COMPACT_ATOMS: atom_id res chain seq x y z
N MET A 1 5.86 35.41 3.22
CA MET A 1 5.47 34.27 2.36
C MET A 1 3.99 34.02 2.62
N ASN A 2 3.12 34.43 1.69
CA ASN A 2 1.67 34.30 1.82
C ASN A 2 1.28 32.83 1.57
N GLN A 3 1.01 32.08 2.64
CA GLN A 3 0.27 30.84 2.53
C GLN A 3 -1.19 31.21 2.25
N GLN A 4 -1.64 31.02 1.02
CA GLN A 4 -3.05 31.08 0.68
C GLN A 4 -3.75 29.95 1.43
N ASN A 5 -4.42 30.31 2.52
CA ASN A 5 -5.39 29.45 3.20
C ASN A 5 -6.56 29.19 2.24
N ASN A 6 -6.41 28.22 1.34
CA ASN A 6 -7.50 27.67 0.51
C ASN A 6 -8.41 26.78 1.39
N PHE A 7 -8.99 27.37 2.43
CA PHE A 7 -10.01 26.67 3.21
C PHE A 7 -11.32 26.73 2.44
N ILE A 8 -11.81 25.58 1.98
CA ILE A 8 -13.12 25.47 1.37
C ILE A 8 -14.20 25.61 2.44
N SER A 9 -15.28 26.33 2.14
CA SER A 9 -16.38 26.53 3.10
C SER A 9 -17.26 25.28 3.20
N CYS A 10 -17.94 25.11 4.35
CA CYS A 10 -18.86 24.00 4.55
C CYS A 10 -19.94 23.93 3.44
N ASP A 11 -20.44 25.08 2.98
CA ASP A 11 -21.44 25.15 1.91
C ASP A 11 -20.96 24.56 0.57
N GLN A 12 -19.64 24.58 0.34
CA GLN A 12 -19.02 23.95 -0.83
C GLN A 12 -18.72 22.47 -0.59
N VAL A 13 -18.49 22.05 0.66
CA VAL A 13 -18.18 20.66 1.01
C VAL A 13 -19.43 19.79 1.04
N LEU A 14 -20.54 20.31 1.55
CA LEU A 14 -21.81 19.61 1.68
C LEU A 14 -22.26 18.87 0.39
N PRO A 15 -22.33 19.51 -0.79
CA PRO A 15 -22.68 18.82 -2.02
C PRO A 15 -21.61 17.82 -2.49
N ASN A 16 -20.35 18.02 -2.09
CA ASN A 16 -19.25 17.11 -2.42
C ASN A 16 -19.20 15.87 -1.52
N ILE A 17 -19.96 15.81 -0.40
CA ILE A 17 -19.98 14.65 0.49
C ILE A 17 -20.39 13.38 -0.26
N VAL A 18 -21.46 13.45 -1.06
CA VAL A 18 -21.95 12.28 -1.82
C VAL A 18 -20.92 11.87 -2.88
N LEU A 19 -20.37 12.84 -3.62
CA LEU A 19 -19.33 12.59 -4.62
C LEU A 19 -18.07 11.99 -4.01
N TYR A 20 -17.70 12.40 -2.80
CA TYR A 20 -16.58 11.84 -2.06
C TYR A 20 -16.85 10.38 -1.65
N ILE A 21 -18.05 10.07 -1.14
CA ILE A 21 -18.45 8.71 -0.78
C ILE A 21 -18.45 7.78 -2.00
N ASP A 22 -18.95 8.26 -3.15
CA ASP A 22 -19.02 7.49 -4.39
C ASP A 22 -17.70 7.49 -5.19
N HIS A 23 -16.64 8.14 -4.68
CA HIS A 23 -15.34 8.29 -5.34
C HIS A 23 -15.42 8.95 -6.73
N GLU A 24 -16.35 9.89 -6.91
CA GLU A 24 -16.62 10.62 -8.15
C GLU A 24 -15.88 11.97 -8.23
N ILE A 25 -15.07 12.31 -7.22
CA ILE A 25 -14.20 13.49 -7.27
C ILE A 25 -12.96 13.16 -8.13
N LEU A 26 -13.00 13.55 -9.40
CA LEU A 26 -11.94 13.25 -10.37
C LEU A 26 -10.71 14.15 -10.24
N ASP A 27 -10.89 15.36 -9.70
CA ASP A 27 -9.78 16.29 -9.48
C ASP A 27 -9.08 16.00 -8.14
N ASN A 28 -7.83 15.56 -8.20
CA ASN A 28 -7.02 15.25 -7.01
C ASN A 28 -6.81 16.47 -6.11
N GLN A 29 -6.77 17.68 -6.68
CA GLN A 29 -6.61 18.89 -5.88
C GLN A 29 -7.87 19.18 -5.08
N GLN A 30 -9.05 19.08 -5.70
CA GLN A 30 -10.34 19.18 -5.03
C GLN A 30 -10.53 18.07 -3.98
N LEU A 31 -10.14 16.83 -4.28
CA LEU A 31 -10.22 15.70 -3.36
C LEU A 31 -9.44 16.00 -2.07
N ASN A 32 -8.18 16.42 -2.20
CA ASN A 32 -7.32 16.75 -1.06
C ASN A 32 -7.89 17.91 -0.21
N LEU A 33 -8.47 18.93 -0.84
CA LEU A 33 -9.12 20.04 -0.11
C LEU A 33 -10.33 19.57 0.71
N VAL A 34 -11.11 18.64 0.17
CA VAL A 34 -12.27 18.04 0.85
C VAL A 34 -11.80 17.15 2.02
N GLU A 35 -10.76 16.34 1.83
CA GLU A 35 -10.17 15.50 2.88
C GLU A 35 -9.63 16.33 4.05
N ILE A 36 -8.89 17.41 3.76
CA ILE A 36 -8.39 18.34 4.78
C ILE A 36 -9.56 18.93 5.56
N HIS A 37 -10.62 19.36 4.86
CA HIS A 37 -11.80 19.95 5.51
C HIS A 37 -12.50 18.97 6.45
N PHE A 38 -12.61 17.68 6.10
CA PHE A 38 -13.20 16.67 7.00
C PHE A 38 -12.33 16.41 8.25
N GLY A 39 -11.02 16.62 8.16
CA GLY A 39 -10.12 16.57 9.32
C GLY A 39 -10.35 17.72 10.30
N GLU A 40 -10.71 18.90 9.80
CA GLU A 40 -10.82 20.12 10.59
C GLU A 40 -12.26 20.44 11.04
N CYS A 41 -13.27 20.07 10.24
CA CYS A 41 -14.68 20.37 10.50
C CYS A 41 -15.47 19.12 10.91
N GLN A 42 -15.76 19.02 12.21
CA GLN A 42 -16.54 17.90 12.78
C GLN A 42 -17.98 17.85 12.27
N GLY A 43 -18.59 18.98 11.91
CA GLY A 43 -19.97 19.03 11.39
C GLY A 43 -20.10 18.31 10.04
N CYS A 44 -19.25 18.68 9.08
CA CYS A 44 -19.21 18.06 7.76
C CYS A 44 -18.82 16.58 7.85
N ARG A 45 -17.90 16.24 8.77
CA ARG A 45 -17.51 14.85 9.02
C ARG A 45 -18.68 14.00 9.54
N ASN A 46 -19.40 14.47 10.55
CA ASN A 46 -20.57 13.74 11.08
C ASN A 46 -21.63 13.52 10.00
N GLN A 47 -21.85 14.52 9.14
CA GLN A 47 -22.80 14.39 8.04
C GLN A 47 -22.32 13.38 6.99
N MET A 48 -21.03 13.38 6.64
CA MET A 48 -20.45 12.35 5.77
C MET A 48 -20.60 10.94 6.36
N GLU A 49 -20.32 10.77 7.65
CA GLU A 49 -20.50 9.48 8.34
C GLU A 49 -21.97 9.05 8.35
N GLN A 50 -22.91 9.98 8.55
CA GLN A 50 -24.35 9.72 8.50
C GLN A 50 -24.82 9.28 7.10
N GLU A 51 -24.41 9.99 6.05
CA GLU A 51 -24.73 9.64 4.66
C GLU A 51 -24.14 8.26 4.29
N ASN A 52 -22.89 8.01 4.66
CA ASN A 52 -22.24 6.71 4.42
C ASN A 52 -22.97 5.56 5.15
N ALA A 53 -23.42 5.79 6.39
CA ALA A 53 -24.21 4.82 7.13
C ALA A 53 -25.57 4.55 6.46
N ALA A 54 -26.25 5.58 5.96
CA ALA A 54 -27.52 5.46 5.24
C ALA A 54 -27.36 4.65 3.95
N ILE A 55 -26.34 4.96 3.14
CA ILE A 55 -26.02 4.23 1.89
C ILE A 55 -25.67 2.77 2.20
N THR A 56 -24.87 2.53 3.23
CA THR A 56 -24.50 1.17 3.65
C THR A 56 -25.73 0.37 4.09
N LEU A 57 -26.64 0.98 4.86
CA LEU A 57 -27.89 0.35 5.24
C LEU A 57 -28.73 0.00 4.00
N MET A 58 -28.89 0.93 3.06
CA MET A 58 -29.63 0.68 1.82
C MET A 58 -29.00 -0.44 1.01
N ARG A 59 -27.67 -0.43 0.83
CA ARG A 59 -26.93 -1.50 0.14
C ARG A 59 -27.15 -2.84 0.82
N ASN A 60 -27.06 -2.91 2.15
CA ASN A 60 -27.28 -4.14 2.90
C ASN A 60 -28.71 -4.66 2.74
N LEU A 61 -29.72 -3.78 2.77
CA LEU A 61 -31.11 -4.18 2.53
C LEU A 61 -31.29 -4.74 1.11
N LEU A 62 -30.69 -4.12 0.10
CA LEU A 62 -30.74 -4.58 -1.28
C LEU A 62 -30.00 -5.91 -1.48
N CYS A 63 -28.78 -6.05 -0.95
CA CYS A 63 -27.99 -7.28 -1.05
C CYS A 63 -28.63 -8.43 -0.27
N ASN A 64 -29.19 -8.19 0.92
CA ASN A 64 -29.88 -9.22 1.69
C ASN A 64 -31.18 -9.68 1.01
N ALA A 65 -31.86 -8.78 0.28
CA ALA A 65 -33.03 -9.14 -0.52
C ALA A 65 -32.66 -9.94 -1.79
N LEU A 66 -31.46 -9.71 -2.33
CA LEU A 66 -30.93 -10.33 -3.55
C LEU A 66 -29.73 -11.23 -3.22
N ASN A 67 -29.91 -12.12 -2.24
CA ASN A 67 -28.87 -13.06 -1.84
C ASN A 67 -28.79 -14.22 -2.85
N GLU A 68 -28.39 -13.91 -4.08
CA GLU A 68 -28.12 -14.90 -5.13
C GLU A 68 -26.75 -15.53 -4.86
N GLU A 69 -26.71 -16.86 -4.74
CA GLU A 69 -25.46 -17.57 -4.59
C GLU A 69 -24.58 -17.38 -5.84
N ALA A 70 -23.30 -17.06 -5.63
CA ALA A 70 -22.35 -16.95 -6.72
C ALA A 70 -22.34 -18.27 -7.54
N PRO A 71 -22.34 -18.21 -8.88
CA PRO A 71 -22.37 -19.40 -9.71
C PRO A 71 -21.26 -20.38 -9.31
N GLN A 72 -21.61 -21.67 -9.13
CA GLN A 72 -20.67 -22.70 -8.72
C GLN A 72 -19.46 -22.82 -9.67
N GLU A 73 -19.68 -22.52 -10.95
CA GLU A 73 -18.65 -22.52 -11.98
C GLU A 73 -17.55 -21.46 -11.72
N LEU A 74 -17.92 -20.28 -11.22
CA LEU A 74 -16.97 -19.23 -10.86
C LEU A 74 -16.14 -19.65 -9.63
N ASN A 75 -16.80 -20.20 -8.61
CA ASN A 75 -16.11 -20.73 -7.43
C ASN A 75 -15.09 -21.81 -7.83
N HIS A 76 -15.49 -22.76 -8.67
CA HIS A 76 -14.59 -23.80 -9.17
C HIS A 76 -13.39 -23.22 -9.93
N ARG A 77 -13.63 -22.21 -10.78
CA ARG A 77 -12.56 -21.54 -11.55
C ARG A 77 -11.58 -20.81 -10.65
N ILE A 78 -12.05 -20.09 -9.64
CA ILE A 78 -11.20 -19.38 -8.66
C ILE A 78 -10.36 -20.38 -7.86
N HIS A 79 -10.95 -21.48 -7.39
CA HIS A 79 -10.21 -22.53 -6.69
C HIS A 79 -9.10 -23.12 -7.55
N LYS A 80 -9.42 -23.46 -8.81
CA LYS A 80 -8.44 -23.98 -9.75
C LYS A 80 -7.29 -22.99 -10.03
N GLN A 81 -7.61 -21.73 -10.28
CA GLN A 81 -6.58 -20.70 -10.50
C GLN A 81 -5.68 -20.51 -9.28
N THR A 82 -6.23 -20.61 -8.08
CA THR A 82 -5.46 -20.51 -6.84
C THR A 82 -4.52 -21.70 -6.68
N GLU A 83 -4.99 -22.92 -6.99
CA GLU A 83 -4.18 -24.14 -6.99
C GLU A 83 -3.05 -24.07 -8.05
N ASP A 84 -3.35 -23.60 -9.25
CA ASP A 84 -2.37 -23.43 -10.34
C ASP A 84 -1.27 -22.43 -9.93
N LEU A 85 -1.63 -21.29 -9.33
CA LEU A 85 -0.67 -20.31 -8.81
C LEU A 85 0.21 -20.90 -7.70
N TYR A 86 -0.38 -21.65 -6.77
CA TYR A 86 0.36 -22.32 -5.70
C TYR A 86 1.38 -23.31 -6.28
N ASN A 87 0.97 -24.13 -7.24
CA ASN A 87 1.84 -25.08 -7.93
C ASN A 87 2.97 -24.37 -8.69
N GLN A 88 2.69 -23.24 -9.34
CA GLN A 88 3.69 -22.43 -10.02
C GLN A 88 4.74 -21.88 -9.05
N MET A 89 4.34 -21.41 -7.86
CA MET A 89 5.27 -20.94 -6.83
C MET A 89 6.13 -22.07 -6.26
N MET A 90 5.56 -23.26 -6.05
CA MET A 90 6.31 -24.43 -5.58
C MET A 90 7.35 -24.90 -6.60
N GLN A 91 6.97 -25.00 -7.88
CA GLN A 91 7.91 -25.36 -8.95
C GLN A 91 9.02 -24.32 -9.12
N ALA A 92 8.72 -23.03 -9.00
CA ALA A 92 9.72 -21.96 -9.06
C ALA A 92 10.74 -22.01 -7.90
N THR A 93 10.38 -22.65 -6.79
CA THR A 93 11.27 -22.80 -5.62
C THR A 93 12.28 -23.95 -5.81
N GLU A 94 11.94 -24.97 -6.61
CA GLU A 94 12.82 -26.14 -6.83
C GLU A 94 13.87 -25.94 -7.94
N THR A 95 13.73 -24.92 -8.81
CA THR A 95 14.60 -24.77 -10.01
C THR A 95 15.56 -23.59 -10.01
N GLN A 96 15.64 -22.79 -8.94
CA GLN A 96 16.64 -21.71 -8.89
C GLN A 96 17.91 -22.16 -8.16
N PRO A 97 19.05 -22.34 -8.87
CA PRO A 97 20.35 -22.40 -8.21
C PRO A 97 20.60 -21.04 -7.54
N PHE A 98 20.33 -20.96 -6.24
CA PHE A 98 20.75 -19.82 -5.43
C PHE A 98 22.27 -19.74 -5.47
N THR A 99 22.80 -18.62 -5.97
CA THR A 99 24.24 -18.33 -5.89
C THR A 99 24.48 -17.57 -4.59
N GLU A 100 25.16 -18.19 -3.63
CA GLU A 100 25.54 -17.51 -2.39
C GLU A 100 26.70 -16.55 -2.67
N ILE A 101 26.46 -15.25 -2.43
CA ILE A 101 27.50 -14.22 -2.55
C ILE A 101 27.83 -13.72 -1.15
N THR A 102 29.02 -14.06 -0.67
CA THR A 102 29.53 -13.63 0.64
C THR A 102 30.50 -12.47 0.46
N TYR A 103 30.17 -11.31 1.04
CA TYR A 103 31.01 -10.12 1.06
C TYR A 103 31.58 -9.91 2.46
N THR A 104 32.90 -9.96 2.59
CA THR A 104 33.61 -9.70 3.84
C THR A 104 34.48 -8.47 3.67
N GLN A 105 34.32 -7.48 4.56
CA GLN A 105 35.16 -6.28 4.60
C GLN A 105 35.83 -6.18 5.97
N THR A 106 37.15 -6.05 5.97
CA THR A 106 37.97 -5.87 7.17
C THR A 106 38.65 -4.52 7.10
N THR A 107 38.51 -3.71 8.15
CA THR A 107 39.13 -2.38 8.25
C THR A 107 40.13 -2.39 9.40
N TYR A 108 41.37 -2.04 9.11
CA TYR A 108 42.45 -1.86 10.08
C TYR A 108 42.72 -0.37 10.22
N THR A 109 42.61 0.13 11.44
CA THR A 109 42.96 1.53 11.77
C THR A 109 44.15 1.50 12.72
N GLU A 110 45.29 1.99 12.26
CA GLU A 110 46.46 2.21 13.09
C GLU A 110 46.55 3.70 13.46
N ILE A 111 46.72 3.98 14.74
CA ILE A 111 46.91 5.33 15.27
C ILE A 111 48.32 5.37 15.87
N SER A 112 49.22 6.09 15.20
CA SER A 112 50.60 6.28 15.62
C SER A 112 50.69 7.28 16.78
N ALA A 113 51.72 7.15 17.62
CA ALA A 113 51.89 7.96 18.83
C ALA A 113 52.09 9.47 18.57
N ASP A 114 52.44 9.84 17.34
CA ASP A 114 52.55 11.22 16.84
C ASP A 114 51.21 11.78 16.31
N GLY A 115 50.13 11.00 16.38
CA GLY A 115 48.79 11.39 15.95
C GLY A 115 48.48 11.10 14.48
N ALA A 116 49.41 10.48 13.73
CA ALA A 116 49.11 10.02 12.39
C ALA A 116 48.12 8.84 12.43
N THR A 117 47.09 8.89 11.59
CA THR A 117 46.10 7.81 11.46
C THR A 117 46.23 7.18 10.08
N GLN A 118 46.49 5.88 10.03
CA GLN A 118 46.48 5.09 8.81
C GLN A 118 45.28 4.15 8.82
N ILE A 119 44.55 4.12 7.73
CA ILE A 119 43.39 3.24 7.55
C ILE A 119 43.66 2.34 6.34
N GLU A 120 43.64 1.04 6.56
CA GLU A 120 43.70 0.02 5.52
C GLU A 120 42.36 -0.72 5.47
N ILE A 121 41.79 -0.82 4.27
CA ILE A 121 40.51 -1.51 4.04
C ILE A 121 40.77 -2.65 3.06
N THR A 122 40.49 -3.86 3.51
CA THR A 122 40.58 -5.08 2.69
C THR A 122 39.18 -5.65 2.52
N SER A 123 38.81 -5.99 1.28
CA SER A 123 37.51 -6.60 0.97
C SER A 123 37.70 -7.89 0.17
N GLU A 124 36.84 -8.87 0.45
CA GLU A 124 36.82 -10.19 -0.19
C GLU A 124 35.39 -10.52 -0.63
N ILE A 125 35.23 -10.99 -1.87
CA ILE A 125 33.97 -11.50 -2.41
C ILE A 125 34.16 -12.97 -2.73
N ARG A 126 33.36 -13.84 -2.10
CA ARG A 126 33.27 -15.27 -2.42
C ARG A 126 31.96 -15.57 -3.10
N ARG A 127 32.00 -16.41 -4.14
CA ARG A 127 30.83 -16.89 -4.88
C ARG A 127 30.83 -18.41 -4.84
N GLU A 128 29.84 -18.99 -4.18
CA GLU A 128 29.65 -20.44 -4.19
C GLU A 128 28.62 -20.80 -5.25
N PHE A 129 29.07 -21.58 -6.23
CA PHE A 129 28.20 -22.12 -7.26
C PHE A 129 27.63 -23.46 -6.76
N PRO A 130 26.32 -23.72 -6.93
CA PRO A 130 25.77 -25.02 -6.60
C PRO A 130 26.46 -26.10 -7.43
N GLN A 131 26.84 -27.20 -6.77
CA GLN A 131 27.44 -28.37 -7.43
C GLN A 131 26.35 -29.13 -8.19
N GLU A 132 26.64 -29.51 -9.44
CA GLU A 132 25.75 -30.29 -10.33
C GLU A 132 25.32 -31.64 -9.74
#